data_AF-A0A9X2FKH3-F1
#
_entry.id   AF-A0A9X2FKH3-F1
#
_cell.length_a   1.000
_cell.length_b   1.000
_cell.length_c   1.000
_cell.angle_alpha   90.00
_cell.angle_beta   90.00
_cell.angle_gamma   90.00
#
_symmetry.space_group_name_H-M   'P 1'
#
loop_
_entity.id
_entity.type
_entity.pdbx_description
1 polymer ?
#
loop_
_entity_poly.entity_id
_entity_poly.type
_entity_poly.pdbx_seq_one_letter_code
_entity_poly.pdbx_strand_id
1 'polypeptide(L)'
;MYTRHSEITFKNYKHMINKLRDKGMIIDNEYLAIELLKSRGYYNLINRYKEEFTIPNTKNFQPNTHITDLYYYHRIEDDLRNILFKFTINFEQRFKETMSYILAKQLGVSPKKYLDPINFRNKRKAKSITSFILMQVEKCNDNPTKYYKDEYDYVPPWIMLSNLSLGQTRMLFSIFPYSMTKYVVSELLPIHNYRNKKYDYQSSLRLVAYENMGNIRNDSDIDKFVLQLIETTRNMITIIKDFRNAFAHGNRIVNFHSSQSLKYNSLNIFIKENTVTRKEFFNNGLGRNDLFAFLISLILLMDKYDSIYMIDQLSIWEKNNTKSQHSKTSFYKFIKSCRLPTNFIQRLEKIEIEKTIAKEKEDFRQFF
;
A
#
# COMPACT_ATOMS: atom_id res chain seq x y z
N MET A 1 4.78 -29.15 33.29
CA MET A 1 3.30 -29.07 33.41
C MET A 1 2.71 -28.88 32.02
N TYR A 2 2.02 -29.89 31.47
CA TYR A 2 1.24 -29.69 30.25
C TYR A 2 0.04 -28.81 30.59
N THR A 3 -0.06 -27.63 29.96
CA THR A 3 -1.27 -26.81 30.01
C THR A 3 -2.44 -27.65 29.47
N ARG A 4 -3.37 -28.04 30.35
CA ARG A 4 -4.64 -28.64 29.92
C ARG A 4 -5.38 -27.62 29.08
N HIS A 5 -5.37 -27.81 27.77
CA HIS A 5 -6.21 -27.03 26.87
C HIS A 5 -7.67 -27.38 27.17
N SER A 6 -8.50 -26.36 27.38
CA SER A 6 -9.94 -26.54 27.52
C SER A 6 -10.52 -27.09 26.22
N GLU A 7 -11.42 -28.07 26.36
CA GLU A 7 -12.07 -28.72 25.21
C GLU A 7 -12.92 -27.72 24.42
N ILE A 8 -12.78 -27.74 23.09
CA ILE A 8 -13.55 -26.86 22.20
C ILE A 8 -14.91 -27.52 21.92
N THR A 9 -15.96 -26.99 22.54
CA THR A 9 -17.34 -27.47 22.34
C THR A 9 -18.12 -26.60 21.35
N PHE A 10 -18.95 -27.22 20.51
CA PHE A 10 -19.90 -26.49 19.65
C PHE A 10 -20.87 -25.63 20.48
N LYS A 11 -21.06 -24.38 20.06
CA LYS A 11 -22.05 -23.45 20.64
C LYS A 11 -23.01 -23.03 19.55
N ASN A 12 -24.32 -23.12 19.82
CA ASN A 12 -25.35 -22.60 18.90
C ASN A 12 -25.47 -21.06 19.01
N TYR A 13 -26.21 -20.44 18.07
CA TYR A 13 -26.35 -18.98 18.03
C TYR A 13 -26.98 -18.38 19.29
N LYS A 14 -27.98 -19.07 19.87
CA LYS A 14 -28.62 -18.60 21.12
C LYS A 14 -27.63 -18.55 22.28
N HIS A 15 -26.79 -19.58 22.41
CA HIS A 15 -25.71 -19.60 23.41
C HIS A 15 -24.69 -18.48 23.14
N MET A 16 -24.31 -18.25 21.88
CA MET A 16 -23.41 -17.15 21.52
C MET A 16 -24.00 -15.78 21.91
N ILE A 17 -25.28 -15.55 21.65
CA ILE A 17 -25.98 -14.30 21.99
C ILE A 17 -26.07 -14.10 23.50
N ASN A 18 -26.44 -15.13 24.26
CA ASN A 18 -26.48 -15.04 25.71
C ASN A 18 -25.10 -14.71 26.30
N LYS A 19 -24.03 -15.32 25.78
CA LYS A 19 -22.65 -14.97 26.15
C LYS A 19 -22.29 -13.51 25.89
N LEU A 20 -22.88 -12.87 24.87
CA LEU A 20 -22.69 -11.44 24.61
C LEU A 20 -23.46 -10.60 25.63
N ARG A 21 -24.71 -10.96 25.94
CA ARG A 21 -25.53 -10.32 26.99
C ARG A 21 -24.86 -10.39 28.36
N ASP A 22 -24.33 -11.56 28.74
CA ASP A 22 -23.60 -11.78 30.00
C ASP A 22 -22.38 -10.87 30.14
N LYS A 23 -21.81 -10.42 29.02
CA LYS A 23 -20.68 -9.49 28.96
C LYS A 23 -21.08 -8.01 28.85
N GLY A 24 -22.38 -7.71 28.95
CA GLY A 24 -22.91 -6.35 28.88
C GLY A 24 -23.17 -5.81 27.47
N MET A 25 -23.19 -6.65 26.43
CA MET A 25 -23.59 -6.22 25.08
C MET A 25 -25.12 -6.15 24.97
N ILE A 26 -25.62 -5.07 24.39
CA ILE A 26 -27.03 -4.89 24.09
C ILE A 26 -27.38 -5.60 22.77
N ILE A 27 -28.44 -6.41 22.82
CA ILE A 27 -28.97 -7.17 21.68
C ILE A 27 -30.42 -6.72 21.47
N ASP A 28 -30.62 -5.70 20.64
CA ASP A 28 -31.95 -5.08 20.43
C ASP A 28 -32.91 -6.03 19.69
N ASN A 29 -32.39 -6.82 18.76
CA ASN A 29 -33.16 -7.78 17.98
C ASN A 29 -32.36 -9.08 17.84
N GLU A 30 -32.86 -10.15 18.46
CA GLU A 30 -32.21 -11.46 18.47
C GLU A 30 -32.13 -12.09 17.07
N TYR A 31 -33.18 -11.93 16.24
CA TYR A 31 -33.17 -12.43 14.87
C TYR A 31 -32.09 -11.75 14.03
N LEU A 32 -32.02 -10.41 14.08
CA LEU A 32 -30.97 -9.65 13.40
C LEU A 32 -29.58 -10.07 13.87
N ALA A 33 -29.38 -10.22 15.18
CA ALA A 33 -28.10 -10.67 15.74
C ALA A 33 -27.69 -12.06 15.19
N ILE A 34 -28.64 -13.00 15.08
CA ILE A 34 -28.39 -14.31 14.46
C ILE A 34 -27.98 -14.16 13.00
N GLU A 35 -28.67 -13.32 12.21
CA GLU A 35 -28.33 -13.08 10.80
C GLU A 35 -26.92 -12.44 10.62
N LEU A 36 -26.55 -11.51 11.50
CA LEU A 36 -25.20 -10.94 11.53
C LEU A 36 -24.14 -12.00 11.86
N LEU A 37 -24.42 -12.89 12.83
CA LEU A 37 -23.52 -13.98 13.20
C LEU A 37 -23.42 -15.06 12.12
N LYS A 38 -24.51 -15.35 11.38
CA LYS A 38 -24.49 -16.26 10.22
C LYS A 38 -23.62 -15.69 9.09
N SER A 39 -23.79 -14.42 8.77
CA SER A 39 -23.11 -13.79 7.63
C SER A 39 -21.62 -13.52 7.87
N ARG A 40 -21.23 -13.12 9.09
CA ARG A 40 -19.84 -12.72 9.41
C ARG A 40 -19.10 -13.73 10.28
N GLY A 41 -19.81 -14.57 11.01
CA GLY A 41 -19.24 -15.47 12.01
C GLY A 41 -18.88 -14.73 13.30
N TYR A 42 -18.98 -15.43 14.43
CA TYR A 42 -18.66 -14.87 15.76
C TYR A 42 -17.23 -14.33 15.85
N TYR A 43 -16.27 -15.01 15.22
CA TYR A 43 -14.87 -14.59 15.27
C TYR A 43 -14.65 -13.25 14.56
N ASN A 44 -15.08 -13.11 13.30
CA ASN A 44 -14.81 -11.90 12.53
C ASN A 44 -15.64 -10.71 12.99
N LEU A 45 -16.85 -10.93 13.53
CA LEU A 45 -17.70 -9.84 14.00
C LEU A 45 -17.37 -9.43 15.44
N ILE A 46 -17.14 -10.39 16.34
CA ILE A 46 -16.95 -10.11 17.77
C ILE A 46 -15.48 -10.17 18.15
N ASN A 47 -14.83 -11.32 17.98
CA ASN A 47 -13.47 -11.51 18.51
C ASN A 47 -12.43 -10.59 17.87
N ARG A 48 -12.62 -10.24 16.59
CA ARG A 48 -11.74 -9.34 15.85
C ARG A 48 -11.74 -7.90 16.38
N TYR A 49 -12.88 -7.40 16.86
CA TYR A 49 -13.08 -5.99 17.26
C TYR A 49 -13.34 -5.80 18.75
N LYS A 50 -13.41 -6.88 19.54
CA LYS A 50 -13.75 -6.79 20.96
C LYS A 50 -12.89 -5.78 21.72
N GLU A 51 -11.60 -5.67 21.40
CA GLU A 51 -10.66 -4.79 22.12
C GLU A 51 -11.05 -3.32 22.01
N GLU A 52 -11.62 -2.90 20.88
CA GLU A 52 -12.11 -1.53 20.65
C GLU A 52 -13.43 -1.23 21.37
N PHE A 53 -14.13 -2.25 21.85
CA PHE A 53 -15.46 -2.14 22.46
C PHE A 53 -15.52 -2.65 23.90
N THR A 54 -14.44 -3.23 24.43
CA THR A 54 -14.35 -3.67 25.82
C THR A 54 -13.76 -2.60 26.73
N ILE A 55 -14.11 -2.65 28.01
CA ILE A 55 -13.48 -1.81 29.04
C ILE A 55 -12.04 -2.32 29.24
N PRO A 56 -11.02 -1.45 29.23
CA PRO A 56 -9.63 -1.86 29.43
C PRO A 56 -9.45 -2.74 30.66
N ASN A 57 -8.64 -3.80 30.53
CA ASN A 57 -8.37 -4.80 31.59
C ASN A 57 -9.58 -5.63 32.05
N THR A 58 -10.70 -5.60 31.31
CA THR A 58 -11.87 -6.44 31.59
C THR A 58 -12.22 -7.33 30.40
N LYS A 59 -13.20 -8.23 30.60
CA LYS A 59 -13.81 -9.02 29.51
C LYS A 59 -15.18 -8.49 29.08
N ASN A 60 -15.62 -7.37 29.65
CA ASN A 60 -16.96 -6.81 29.48
C ASN A 60 -16.95 -5.67 28.47
N PHE A 61 -18.06 -5.52 27.75
CA PHE A 61 -18.26 -4.44 26.80
C PHE A 61 -18.49 -3.11 27.52
N GLN A 62 -18.15 -2.01 26.85
CA GLN A 62 -18.44 -0.66 27.32
C GLN A 62 -19.95 -0.46 27.47
N PRO A 63 -20.43 0.35 28.43
CA PRO A 63 -21.85 0.66 28.54
C PRO A 63 -22.43 1.16 27.21
N ASN A 64 -23.67 0.77 26.90
CA ASN A 64 -24.37 1.10 25.66
C ASN A 64 -23.69 0.58 24.38
N THR A 65 -22.97 -0.55 24.44
CA THR A 65 -22.44 -1.23 23.24
C THR A 65 -23.49 -2.16 22.65
N HIS A 66 -23.91 -1.89 21.42
CA HIS A 66 -24.83 -2.74 20.66
C HIS A 66 -24.05 -3.67 19.72
N ILE A 67 -24.60 -4.84 19.41
CA ILE A 67 -24.01 -5.73 18.39
C ILE A 67 -23.90 -5.06 17.01
N THR A 68 -24.85 -4.16 16.70
CA THR A 68 -24.86 -3.38 15.46
C THR A 68 -23.67 -2.43 15.37
N ASP A 69 -23.11 -1.95 16.49
CA ASP A 69 -21.94 -1.07 16.48
C ASP A 69 -20.72 -1.81 15.93
N LEU A 70 -20.52 -3.07 16.33
CA LEU A 70 -19.44 -3.91 15.81
C LEU A 70 -19.66 -4.22 14.32
N TYR A 71 -20.91 -4.39 13.90
CA TYR A 71 -21.23 -4.57 12.48
C TYR A 71 -20.93 -3.33 11.65
N TYR A 72 -21.31 -2.13 12.12
CA TYR A 72 -20.96 -0.88 11.46
C TYR A 72 -19.45 -0.68 11.40
N TYR A 73 -18.74 -0.96 12.50
CA TYR A 73 -17.28 -0.90 12.56
C TYR A 73 -16.61 -1.84 11.54
N HIS A 74 -17.07 -3.10 11.47
CA HIS A 74 -16.64 -4.07 10.47
C HIS A 74 -16.88 -3.55 9.05
N ARG A 75 -18.07 -2.99 8.78
CA ARG A 75 -18.40 -2.46 7.45
C ARG A 75 -17.49 -1.29 7.04
N ILE A 76 -17.21 -0.37 7.96
CA ILE A 76 -16.30 0.76 7.73
C ILE A 76 -14.91 0.24 7.32
N GLU A 77 -14.38 -0.76 8.03
CA GLU A 77 -13.09 -1.37 7.71
C GLU A 77 -13.11 -2.09 6.36
N ASP A 78 -14.15 -2.88 6.09
CA ASP A 78 -14.31 -3.62 4.83
C ASP A 78 -14.39 -2.68 3.62
N ASP A 79 -15.16 -1.59 3.73
CA ASP A 79 -15.29 -0.59 2.67
C ASP A 79 -13.92 0.08 2.41
N LEU A 80 -13.20 0.48 3.46
CA LEU A 80 -11.85 1.04 3.32
C LEU A 80 -10.89 0.03 2.67
N ARG A 81 -10.90 -1.22 3.14
CA ARG A 81 -10.05 -2.29 2.59
C ARG A 81 -10.28 -2.46 1.09
N ASN A 82 -11.53 -2.49 0.66
CA ASN A 82 -11.89 -2.68 -0.74
C ASN A 82 -11.45 -1.50 -1.60
N ILE A 83 -11.65 -0.26 -1.12
CA ILE A 83 -11.16 0.96 -1.78
C ILE A 83 -9.64 0.87 -1.94
N LEU A 84 -8.90 0.62 -0.86
CA LEU A 84 -7.44 0.62 -0.88
C LEU A 84 -6.85 -0.53 -1.69
N PHE A 85 -7.48 -1.72 -1.66
CA PHE A 85 -7.03 -2.87 -2.42
C PHE A 85 -7.03 -2.60 -3.92
N LYS A 86 -8.06 -1.92 -4.45
CA LYS A 86 -8.12 -1.47 -5.85
C LYS A 86 -6.87 -0.68 -6.24
N PHE A 87 -6.47 0.29 -5.42
CA PHE A 87 -5.30 1.13 -5.70
C PHE A 87 -3.97 0.37 -5.59
N THR A 88 -3.89 -0.68 -4.77
CA THR A 88 -2.71 -1.56 -4.79
C THR A 88 -2.54 -2.32 -6.10
N ILE A 89 -3.64 -2.67 -6.78
CA ILE A 89 -3.62 -3.32 -8.10
C ILE A 89 -3.13 -2.34 -9.16
N ASN A 90 -3.63 -1.10 -9.14
CA ASN A 90 -3.20 -0.06 -10.06
C ASN A 90 -1.70 0.24 -9.93
N PHE A 91 -1.21 0.40 -8.69
CA PHE A 91 0.22 0.52 -8.43
C PHE A 91 1.01 -0.69 -8.95
N GLU A 92 0.54 -1.92 -8.69
CA GLU A 92 1.20 -3.14 -9.17
C GLU A 92 1.32 -3.16 -10.70
N GLN A 93 0.27 -2.73 -11.42
CA GLN A 93 0.30 -2.60 -12.87
C GLN A 93 1.34 -1.58 -13.33
N ARG A 94 1.32 -0.34 -12.80
CA ARG A 94 2.31 0.69 -13.15
C ARG A 94 3.74 0.18 -12.92
N PHE A 95 3.99 -0.44 -11.76
CA PHE A 95 5.30 -0.96 -11.41
C PHE A 95 5.79 -2.04 -12.38
N LYS A 96 4.91 -2.98 -12.77
CA LYS A 96 5.20 -4.01 -13.76
C LYS A 96 5.49 -3.42 -15.13
N GLU A 97 4.73 -2.43 -15.59
CA GLU A 97 4.95 -1.79 -16.89
C GLU A 97 6.30 -1.07 -16.94
N THR A 98 6.63 -0.30 -15.91
CA THR A 98 7.93 0.37 -15.80
C THR A 98 9.09 -0.63 -15.84
N MET A 99 8.98 -1.76 -15.12
CA MET A 99 9.99 -2.82 -15.15
C MET A 99 10.06 -3.51 -16.51
N SER A 100 8.92 -3.77 -17.15
CA SER A 100 8.83 -4.41 -18.46
C SER A 100 9.52 -3.59 -19.53
N TYR A 101 9.23 -2.28 -19.54
CA TYR A 101 9.85 -1.35 -20.49
C TYR A 101 11.38 -1.36 -20.37
N ILE A 102 11.93 -1.22 -19.16
CA ILE A 102 13.38 -1.14 -19.00
C ILE A 102 14.09 -2.47 -19.25
N LEU A 103 13.46 -3.59 -18.92
CA LEU A 103 13.96 -4.93 -19.26
C LEU A 103 14.04 -5.10 -20.78
N ALA A 104 12.95 -4.82 -21.49
CA ALA A 104 12.89 -4.94 -22.94
C ALA A 104 13.90 -3.99 -23.63
N LYS A 105 13.98 -2.74 -23.15
CA LYS A 105 14.88 -1.73 -23.72
C LYS A 105 16.36 -2.08 -23.56
N GLN A 106 16.77 -2.62 -22.42
CA GLN A 106 18.20 -2.88 -22.14
C GLN A 106 18.64 -4.31 -22.48
N LEU A 107 17.76 -5.30 -22.31
CA LEU A 107 18.10 -6.72 -22.44
C LEU A 107 17.35 -7.41 -23.60
N GLY A 108 16.43 -6.71 -24.26
CA GLY A 108 15.60 -7.25 -25.34
C GLY A 108 14.41 -8.08 -24.84
N VAL A 109 13.70 -8.70 -25.78
CA VAL A 109 12.42 -9.39 -25.53
C VAL A 109 12.55 -10.91 -25.34
N SER A 110 13.75 -11.48 -25.46
CA SER A 110 13.96 -12.92 -25.30
C SER A 110 14.23 -13.28 -23.83
N PRO A 111 13.53 -14.28 -23.23
CA PRO A 111 13.78 -14.74 -21.87
C PRO A 111 15.23 -15.12 -21.63
N LYS A 112 15.91 -15.69 -22.64
CA LYS A 112 17.34 -16.05 -22.56
C LYS A 112 18.25 -14.84 -22.31
N LYS A 113 17.81 -13.63 -22.65
CA LYS A 113 18.55 -12.39 -22.41
C LYS A 113 18.06 -11.67 -21.15
N TYR A 114 16.75 -11.38 -21.07
CA TYR A 114 16.20 -10.58 -19.97
C TYR A 114 16.05 -11.35 -18.64
N LEU A 115 16.21 -12.68 -18.64
CA LEU A 115 16.31 -13.51 -17.42
C LEU A 115 17.70 -14.15 -17.24
N ASP A 116 18.71 -13.73 -18.00
CA ASP A 116 20.07 -14.21 -17.77
C ASP A 116 20.62 -13.65 -16.45
N PRO A 117 20.98 -14.50 -15.47
CA PRO A 117 21.54 -14.07 -14.19
C PRO A 117 22.78 -13.17 -14.30
N ILE A 118 23.54 -13.23 -15.39
CA ILE A 118 24.74 -12.42 -15.61
C ILE A 118 24.41 -10.91 -15.70
N ASN A 119 23.20 -10.58 -16.17
CA ASN A 119 22.72 -9.22 -16.38
C ASN A 119 22.19 -8.57 -15.10
N PHE A 120 22.22 -9.28 -13.96
CA PHE A 120 21.67 -8.83 -12.69
C PHE A 120 22.72 -8.73 -11.58
N ARG A 121 22.40 -7.93 -10.55
CA ARG A 121 23.21 -7.86 -9.32
C ARG A 121 23.02 -9.11 -8.48
N ASN A 122 24.05 -9.45 -7.70
CA ASN A 122 24.07 -10.63 -6.83
C ASN A 122 23.76 -11.92 -7.61
N LYS A 123 24.74 -12.40 -8.39
CA LYS A 123 24.60 -13.54 -9.32
C LYS A 123 23.97 -14.79 -8.69
N ARG A 124 24.28 -15.10 -7.43
CA ARG A 124 23.68 -16.25 -6.71
C ARG A 124 22.17 -16.06 -6.51
N LYS A 125 21.78 -14.90 -5.99
CA LYS A 125 20.36 -14.55 -5.80
C LYS A 125 19.63 -14.44 -7.15
N ALA A 126 20.27 -13.85 -8.15
CA ALA A 126 19.74 -13.72 -9.49
C ALA A 126 19.43 -15.08 -10.11
N LYS A 127 20.36 -16.04 -10.04
CA LYS A 127 20.15 -17.40 -10.55
C LYS A 127 18.91 -18.06 -9.96
N SER A 128 18.70 -17.94 -8.65
CA SER A 128 17.51 -18.50 -7.99
C SER A 128 16.22 -17.82 -8.47
N ILE A 129 16.19 -16.48 -8.52
CA ILE A 129 15.00 -15.71 -8.90
C ILE A 129 14.63 -15.92 -10.36
N THR A 130 15.59 -15.83 -11.27
CA THR A 130 15.30 -15.94 -12.71
C THR A 130 14.90 -17.37 -13.09
N SER A 131 15.51 -18.39 -12.48
CA SER A 131 15.09 -19.80 -12.67
C SER A 131 13.66 -20.02 -12.17
N PHE A 132 13.30 -19.45 -11.02
CA PHE A 132 11.94 -19.51 -10.50
C PHE A 132 10.94 -18.85 -11.46
N ILE A 133 11.25 -17.67 -11.98
CA ILE A 133 10.38 -16.94 -12.93
C ILE A 133 10.24 -17.72 -14.25
N LEU A 134 11.34 -18.25 -14.78
CA LEU A 134 11.32 -19.04 -16.01
C LEU A 134 10.39 -20.26 -15.87
N MET A 135 10.51 -20.99 -14.75
CA MET A 135 9.63 -22.12 -14.45
C MET A 135 8.14 -21.72 -14.37
N GLN A 136 7.83 -20.53 -13.84
CA GLN A 136 6.45 -20.01 -13.81
C GLN A 136 5.91 -19.76 -15.22
N VAL A 137 6.72 -19.16 -16.10
CA VAL A 137 6.33 -18.90 -17.50
C VAL A 137 6.16 -20.20 -18.28
N GLU A 138 7.08 -21.15 -18.12
CA GLU A 138 7.02 -22.46 -18.80
C GLU A 138 5.74 -23.22 -18.42
N LYS A 139 5.42 -23.25 -17.12
CA LYS A 139 4.22 -23.96 -16.59
C LYS A 139 2.90 -23.22 -16.81
N CYS A 140 2.93 -21.94 -17.17
CA CYS A 140 1.72 -21.13 -17.34
C CYS A 140 0.95 -21.57 -18.60
N ASN A 141 -0.29 -22.04 -18.43
CA ASN A 141 -1.15 -22.45 -19.53
C ASN A 141 -2.33 -21.50 -19.76
N ASP A 142 -2.29 -20.33 -19.13
CA ASP A 142 -3.30 -19.30 -19.24
C ASP A 142 -2.89 -18.23 -20.27
N ASN A 143 -3.90 -17.63 -20.91
CA ASN A 143 -3.69 -16.48 -21.78
C ASN A 143 -3.41 -15.21 -20.95
N PRO A 144 -2.58 -14.27 -21.46
CA PRO A 144 -1.98 -14.26 -22.80
C PRO A 144 -0.69 -15.08 -22.94
N THR A 145 -0.12 -15.61 -21.85
CA THR A 145 1.17 -16.30 -21.89
C THR A 145 1.17 -17.54 -22.79
N LYS A 146 0.13 -18.35 -22.72
CA LYS A 146 -0.03 -19.52 -23.59
C LYS A 146 0.00 -19.11 -25.07
N TYR A 147 -0.83 -18.16 -25.48
CA TYR A 147 -0.82 -17.61 -26.84
C TYR A 147 0.56 -17.16 -27.31
N TYR A 148 1.34 -16.48 -26.45
CA TYR A 148 2.71 -16.07 -26.80
C TYR A 148 3.71 -17.23 -26.90
N LYS A 149 3.49 -18.35 -26.19
CA LYS A 149 4.32 -19.56 -26.33
C LYS A 149 3.99 -20.34 -27.60
N ASP A 150 2.71 -20.31 -28.01
CA ASP A 150 2.21 -21.08 -29.15
C ASP A 150 2.48 -20.36 -30.48
N GLU A 151 2.31 -19.02 -30.52
CA GLU A 151 2.33 -18.23 -31.77
C GLU A 151 3.62 -17.40 -31.99
N TYR A 152 4.44 -17.20 -30.96
CA TYR A 152 5.65 -16.37 -31.05
C TYR A 152 6.89 -17.11 -30.55
N ASP A 153 8.06 -16.68 -31.02
CA ASP A 153 9.35 -17.26 -30.61
C ASP A 153 9.63 -17.08 -29.11
N TYR A 154 9.10 -16.01 -28.50
CA TYR A 154 9.43 -15.62 -27.14
C TYR A 154 8.24 -14.98 -26.42
N VAL A 155 8.13 -15.28 -25.12
CA VAL A 155 7.30 -14.50 -24.19
C VAL A 155 8.08 -13.23 -23.81
N PRO A 156 7.58 -12.01 -24.10
CA PRO A 156 8.28 -10.77 -23.78
C PRO A 156 8.10 -10.34 -22.30
N PRO A 157 8.89 -9.37 -21.80
CA PRO A 157 8.85 -8.96 -20.40
C PRO A 157 7.47 -8.54 -19.86
N TRP A 158 6.63 -7.85 -20.65
CA TRP A 158 5.29 -7.40 -20.23
C TRP A 158 4.30 -8.55 -20.05
N ILE A 159 4.40 -9.60 -20.86
CA ILE A 159 3.61 -10.82 -20.69
C ILE A 159 4.16 -11.67 -19.54
N MET A 160 5.48 -11.70 -19.35
CA MET A 160 6.08 -12.41 -18.22
C MET A 160 5.68 -11.76 -16.89
N LEU A 161 5.77 -10.44 -16.79
CA LEU A 161 5.48 -9.69 -15.56
C LEU A 161 4.00 -9.71 -15.18
N SER A 162 3.08 -9.85 -16.15
CA SER A 162 1.65 -9.99 -15.85
C SER A 162 1.35 -11.24 -15.03
N ASN A 163 2.14 -12.32 -15.18
CA ASN A 163 1.99 -13.56 -14.40
C ASN A 163 2.53 -13.46 -12.96
N LEU A 164 3.35 -12.45 -12.66
CA LEU A 164 3.99 -12.34 -11.35
C LEU A 164 3.09 -11.59 -10.37
N SER A 165 3.02 -12.05 -9.12
CA SER A 165 2.46 -11.26 -8.02
C SER A 165 3.37 -10.06 -7.69
N LEU A 166 2.83 -9.02 -7.06
CA LEU A 166 3.62 -7.88 -6.56
C LEU A 166 4.83 -8.31 -5.73
N GLY A 167 4.70 -9.37 -4.93
CA GLY A 167 5.80 -9.94 -4.14
C GLY A 167 6.94 -10.47 -5.00
N GLN A 168 6.63 -11.16 -6.09
CA GLN A 168 7.59 -11.70 -7.06
C GLN A 168 8.19 -10.58 -7.92
N THR A 169 7.39 -9.61 -8.36
CA THR A 169 7.87 -8.41 -9.07
C THR A 169 8.87 -7.64 -8.22
N ARG A 170 8.58 -7.41 -6.94
CA ARG A 170 9.51 -6.81 -5.98
C ARG A 170 10.79 -7.63 -5.81
N MET A 171 10.67 -8.96 -5.83
CA MET A 171 11.82 -9.87 -5.73
C MET A 171 12.77 -9.69 -6.92
N LEU A 172 12.23 -9.66 -8.14
CA LEU A 172 12.97 -9.38 -9.37
C LEU A 172 13.58 -7.98 -9.36
N PHE A 173 12.83 -6.96 -8.93
CA PHE A 173 13.35 -5.60 -8.79
C PHE A 173 14.56 -5.52 -7.83
N SER A 174 14.61 -6.38 -6.81
CA SER A 174 15.71 -6.38 -5.84
C SER A 174 17.08 -6.75 -6.43
N ILE A 175 17.11 -7.39 -7.61
CA ILE A 175 18.34 -7.79 -8.31
C ILE A 175 18.66 -6.93 -9.54
N PHE A 176 17.80 -5.99 -9.93
CA PHE A 176 18.05 -5.09 -11.06
C PHE A 176 19.39 -4.37 -10.91
N PRO A 177 20.22 -4.20 -11.96
CA PRO A 177 21.37 -3.29 -12.00
C PRO A 177 21.05 -1.87 -11.52
N TYR A 178 22.11 -1.11 -11.17
CA TYR A 178 21.95 0.26 -10.67
C TYR A 178 21.24 1.15 -11.69
N SER A 179 21.62 1.11 -12.96
CA SER A 179 21.01 1.86 -14.06
C SER A 179 19.51 1.59 -14.21
N MET A 180 19.10 0.31 -14.24
CA MET A 180 17.69 -0.09 -14.33
C MET A 180 16.90 0.29 -13.09
N THR A 181 17.52 0.15 -11.91
CA THR A 181 16.87 0.54 -10.64
C THR A 181 16.61 2.04 -10.60
N LYS A 182 17.59 2.83 -11.03
CA LYS A 182 17.49 4.29 -11.13
C LYS A 182 16.34 4.68 -12.06
N TYR A 183 16.23 4.05 -13.22
CA TYR A 183 15.12 4.27 -14.16
C TYR A 183 13.75 3.99 -13.52
N VAL A 184 13.58 2.82 -12.90
CA VAL A 184 12.28 2.47 -12.29
C VAL A 184 11.91 3.46 -11.18
N VAL A 185 12.88 3.85 -10.35
CA VAL A 185 12.66 4.82 -9.27
C VAL A 185 12.31 6.20 -9.83
N SER A 186 12.97 6.64 -10.91
CA SER A 186 12.66 7.93 -11.54
C SER A 186 11.29 7.96 -12.21
N GLU A 187 10.82 6.82 -12.73
CA GLU A 187 9.49 6.74 -13.34
C GLU A 187 8.36 6.67 -12.32
N LEU A 188 8.59 6.06 -11.15
CA LEU A 188 7.57 5.94 -10.11
C LEU A 188 7.43 7.18 -9.23
N LEU A 189 8.54 7.82 -8.84
CA LEU A 189 8.49 9.00 -7.98
C LEU A 189 7.99 10.24 -8.74
N PRO A 190 7.32 11.20 -8.08
CA PRO A 190 6.78 12.40 -8.72
C PRO A 190 7.87 13.47 -8.95
N ILE A 191 8.95 13.10 -9.63
CA ILE A 191 10.12 13.96 -9.90
C ILE A 191 10.12 14.52 -11.33
N HIS A 192 9.04 14.30 -12.09
CA HIS A 192 8.95 14.70 -13.49
C HIS A 192 8.73 16.22 -13.67
N ASN A 193 8.37 16.95 -12.60
CA ASN A 193 8.32 18.41 -12.61
C ASN A 193 9.71 19.05 -12.87
N TYR A 194 10.80 18.28 -12.71
CA TYR A 194 12.18 18.72 -13.00
C TYR A 194 12.65 18.41 -14.43
N ARG A 195 11.73 18.01 -15.33
CA ARG A 195 12.02 17.81 -16.75
C ARG A 195 12.25 19.16 -17.44
N ASN A 196 13.45 19.69 -17.31
CA ASN A 196 13.93 20.67 -18.27
C ASN A 196 14.04 19.95 -19.62
N LYS A 197 13.38 20.46 -20.68
CA LYS A 197 13.25 19.83 -22.03
C LYS A 197 14.59 19.45 -22.72
N LYS A 198 15.73 19.68 -22.08
CA LYS A 198 17.09 19.49 -22.58
C LYS A 198 17.83 18.25 -22.03
N TYR A 199 17.33 17.54 -21.01
CA TYR A 199 18.09 16.49 -20.33
C TYR A 199 17.43 15.10 -20.39
N ASP A 200 18.25 14.07 -20.62
CA ASP A 200 17.88 12.64 -20.70
C ASP A 200 17.31 12.11 -19.37
N TYR A 201 16.51 11.03 -19.43
CA TYR A 201 15.85 10.33 -18.33
C TYR A 201 16.79 10.01 -17.14
N GLN A 202 18.09 9.83 -17.39
CA GLN A 202 19.09 9.56 -16.35
C GLN A 202 19.35 10.75 -15.41
N SER A 203 18.84 11.93 -15.72
CA SER A 203 19.23 13.19 -15.05
C SER A 203 18.26 13.62 -13.95
N SER A 204 16.99 13.17 -13.97
CA SER A 204 15.92 13.68 -13.07
C SER A 204 16.19 13.43 -11.58
N LEU A 205 16.64 12.23 -11.20
CA LEU A 205 17.01 11.94 -9.81
C LEU A 205 18.23 12.74 -9.34
N ARG A 206 19.16 13.05 -10.26
CA ARG A 206 20.30 13.92 -9.95
C ARG A 206 19.86 15.37 -9.80
N LEU A 207 18.91 15.85 -10.63
CA LEU A 207 18.33 17.20 -10.50
C LEU A 207 17.64 17.40 -9.15
N VAL A 208 16.80 16.43 -8.74
CA VAL A 208 16.17 16.47 -7.41
C VAL A 208 17.22 16.50 -6.30
N ALA A 209 18.32 15.75 -6.46
CA ALA A 209 19.44 15.81 -5.53
C ALA A 209 20.05 17.21 -5.48
N TYR A 210 20.34 17.82 -6.63
CA TYR A 210 20.90 19.18 -6.70
C TYR A 210 20.01 20.24 -6.05
N GLU A 211 18.70 20.18 -6.22
CA GLU A 211 17.80 21.21 -5.68
C GLU A 211 17.51 21.04 -4.18
N ASN A 212 17.61 19.82 -3.66
CA ASN A 212 17.34 19.52 -2.24
C ASN A 212 18.62 19.43 -1.39
N MET A 213 19.79 19.34 -2.03
CA MET A 213 21.09 19.35 -1.37
C MET A 213 21.75 20.70 -1.64
N GLY A 214 21.72 21.62 -0.67
CA GLY A 214 22.24 23.00 -0.83
C GLY A 214 23.67 23.11 -1.40
N ASN A 215 24.68 23.23 -0.54
CA ASN A 215 26.08 23.39 -0.98
C ASN A 215 26.65 22.04 -1.46
N ILE A 216 26.73 21.86 -2.77
CA ILE A 216 27.40 20.74 -3.44
C ILE A 216 28.89 20.71 -3.04
N ARG A 217 29.43 19.53 -2.72
CA ARG A 217 30.88 19.31 -2.53
C ARG A 217 31.50 18.32 -3.53
N ASN A 218 30.76 17.38 -4.13
CA ASN A 218 31.22 16.47 -5.23
C ASN A 218 30.12 15.49 -5.73
N ASP A 219 30.40 14.73 -6.81
CA ASP A 219 29.53 13.69 -7.40
C ASP A 219 29.16 12.55 -6.42
N SER A 220 29.99 12.28 -5.43
CA SER A 220 29.76 11.23 -4.44
C SER A 220 28.55 11.52 -3.56
N ASP A 221 28.32 12.79 -3.20
CA ASP A 221 27.16 13.18 -2.37
C ASP A 221 25.85 12.99 -3.13
N ILE A 222 25.84 13.26 -4.43
CA ILE A 222 24.68 13.07 -5.31
C ILE A 222 24.31 11.59 -5.39
N ASP A 223 25.29 10.72 -5.63
CA ASP A 223 25.03 9.29 -5.70
C ASP A 223 24.53 8.74 -4.36
N LYS A 224 25.01 9.27 -3.22
CA LYS A 224 24.48 8.93 -1.89
C LYS A 224 23.01 9.32 -1.73
N PHE A 225 22.59 10.47 -2.25
CA PHE A 225 21.19 10.88 -2.24
C PHE A 225 20.31 10.03 -3.14
N VAL A 226 20.78 9.72 -4.35
CA VAL A 226 20.08 8.80 -5.26
C VAL A 226 19.88 7.44 -4.59
N LEU A 227 20.88 6.93 -3.87
CA LEU A 227 20.75 5.71 -3.09
C LEU A 227 19.69 5.81 -1.97
N GLN A 228 19.56 6.96 -1.31
CA GLN A 228 18.49 7.20 -0.33
C GLN A 228 17.10 7.19 -0.97
N LEU A 229 16.94 7.77 -2.16
CA LEU A 229 15.67 7.72 -2.90
C LEU A 229 15.33 6.30 -3.36
N ILE A 230 16.33 5.53 -3.80
CA ILE A 230 16.16 4.11 -4.14
C ILE A 230 15.72 3.31 -2.90
N GLU A 231 16.36 3.52 -1.75
CA GLU A 231 15.97 2.87 -0.48
C GLU A 231 14.54 3.24 -0.09
N THR A 232 14.20 4.52 -0.15
CA THR A 232 12.86 5.04 0.18
C THR A 232 11.79 4.41 -0.70
N THR A 233 12.04 4.36 -2.01
CA THR A 233 11.12 3.73 -2.97
C THR A 233 10.95 2.24 -2.68
N ARG A 234 12.03 1.51 -2.39
CA ARG A 234 11.95 0.09 -2.00
C ARG A 234 11.14 -0.14 -0.72
N ASN A 235 11.25 0.77 0.24
CA ASN A 235 10.49 0.71 1.49
C ASN A 235 9.00 0.98 1.22
N MET A 236 8.67 2.00 0.41
CA MET A 236 7.29 2.27 -0.05
C MET A 236 6.68 1.07 -0.77
N ILE A 237 7.39 0.46 -1.73
CA ILE A 237 6.93 -0.76 -2.43
C ILE A 237 6.68 -1.90 -1.44
N THR A 238 7.55 -2.07 -0.43
CA THR A 238 7.38 -3.13 0.58
C THR A 238 6.18 -2.84 1.49
N ILE A 239 5.97 -1.59 1.90
CA ILE A 239 4.78 -1.17 2.64
C ILE A 239 3.51 -1.48 1.83
N ILE A 240 3.45 -1.08 0.56
CA ILE A 240 2.29 -1.37 -0.31
C ILE A 240 2.05 -2.89 -0.39
N LYS A 241 3.11 -3.67 -0.60
CA LYS A 241 3.01 -5.13 -0.68
C LYS A 241 2.53 -5.78 0.64
N ASP A 242 2.98 -5.29 1.79
CA ASP A 242 2.59 -5.85 3.10
C ASP A 242 1.12 -5.54 3.41
N PHE A 243 0.66 -4.31 3.16
CA PHE A 243 -0.75 -3.94 3.29
C PHE A 243 -1.65 -4.66 2.28
N ARG A 244 -1.23 -4.75 1.01
CA ARG A 244 -1.95 -5.52 -0.02
C ARG A 244 -2.16 -6.97 0.40
N ASN A 245 -1.14 -7.61 0.96
CA ASN A 245 -1.25 -8.97 1.48
C ASN A 245 -2.16 -9.04 2.70
N ALA A 246 -2.06 -8.10 3.62
CA ALA A 246 -2.97 -8.01 4.77
C ALA A 246 -4.44 -7.91 4.30
N PHE A 247 -4.71 -7.08 3.29
CA PHE A 247 -6.05 -6.95 2.73
C PHE A 247 -6.54 -8.24 2.07
N ALA A 248 -5.70 -8.89 1.26
CA ALA A 248 -6.04 -10.12 0.55
C ALA A 248 -6.33 -11.30 1.50
N HIS A 249 -5.64 -11.38 2.64
CA HIS A 249 -5.85 -12.41 3.66
C HIS A 249 -6.92 -12.01 4.69
N GLY A 250 -7.57 -10.86 4.50
CA GLY A 250 -8.60 -10.35 5.40
C GLY A 250 -8.07 -9.99 6.79
N ASN A 251 -6.76 -9.72 6.95
CA ASN A 251 -6.20 -9.27 8.22
C ASN A 251 -6.79 -7.93 8.65
N ARG A 252 -6.76 -7.66 9.95
CA ARG A 252 -7.20 -6.39 10.52
C ARG A 252 -6.25 -5.27 10.11
N ILE A 253 -6.79 -4.13 9.69
CA ILE A 253 -6.05 -2.92 9.34
C ILE A 253 -5.60 -2.21 10.61
N VAL A 254 -6.48 -2.18 11.62
CA VAL A 254 -6.22 -1.54 12.91
C VAL A 254 -5.00 -2.20 13.59
N ASN A 255 -4.01 -1.39 13.92
CA ASN A 255 -2.70 -1.77 14.49
C ASN A 255 -1.79 -2.58 13.54
N PHE A 256 -2.10 -2.69 12.25
CA PHE A 256 -1.20 -3.30 11.29
C PHE A 256 -0.02 -2.36 10.98
N HIS A 257 1.18 -2.95 10.92
CA HIS A 257 2.41 -2.24 10.57
C HIS A 257 3.19 -3.04 9.53
N SER A 258 3.77 -2.35 8.55
CA SER A 258 4.66 -2.93 7.56
C SER A 258 6.00 -3.36 8.17
N SER A 259 6.62 -4.36 7.54
CA SER A 259 7.97 -4.83 7.88
C SER A 259 9.07 -3.79 7.62
N GLN A 260 8.80 -2.77 6.81
CA GLN A 260 9.73 -1.69 6.48
C GLN A 260 9.21 -0.33 6.93
N SER A 261 10.14 0.56 7.25
CA SER A 261 9.84 1.93 7.67
C SER A 261 10.37 2.96 6.67
N LEU A 262 9.62 4.04 6.47
CA LEU A 262 10.07 5.24 5.80
C LEU A 262 11.03 6.03 6.70
N LYS A 263 11.84 6.89 6.07
CA LYS A 263 12.73 7.83 6.76
C LYS A 263 12.21 9.25 6.52
N TYR A 264 12.07 10.03 7.59
CA TYR A 264 11.52 11.38 7.50
C TYR A 264 12.25 12.26 6.48
N ASN A 265 13.59 12.26 6.50
CA ASN A 265 14.42 13.11 5.63
C ASN A 265 14.33 12.77 4.14
N SER A 266 13.85 11.59 3.79
CA SER A 266 13.62 11.23 2.38
C SER A 266 12.17 11.44 1.99
N LEU A 267 11.26 11.32 2.96
CA LEU A 267 9.84 11.53 2.74
C LEU A 267 9.48 13.02 2.62
N ASN A 268 10.11 13.88 3.44
CA ASN A 268 9.88 15.34 3.43
C ASN A 268 10.34 16.04 2.15
N ILE A 269 10.99 15.33 1.23
CA ILE A 269 11.27 15.80 -0.14
C ILE A 269 9.96 15.93 -0.93
N PHE A 270 9.00 15.03 -0.70
CA PHE A 270 7.77 14.93 -1.47
C PHE A 270 6.52 15.37 -0.72
N ILE A 271 6.60 15.48 0.61
CA ILE A 271 5.48 15.89 1.45
C ILE A 271 5.82 17.14 2.25
N LYS A 272 4.81 18.00 2.47
CA LYS A 272 4.93 19.21 3.28
C LYS A 272 4.79 18.89 4.77
N GLU A 273 5.33 19.74 5.64
CA GLU A 273 5.27 19.58 7.12
C GLU A 273 3.82 19.48 7.65
N ASN A 274 2.86 20.05 6.92
CA ASN A 274 1.44 19.96 7.26
C ASN A 274 0.76 18.64 6.84
N THR A 275 1.50 17.71 6.21
CA THR A 275 1.06 16.34 5.92
C THR A 275 1.40 15.43 7.12
N VAL A 276 2.68 15.34 7.46
CA VAL A 276 3.20 14.68 8.66
C VAL A 276 4.22 15.61 9.29
N THR A 277 4.00 16.03 10.52
CA THR A 277 5.00 16.83 11.24
C THR A 277 6.14 15.95 11.75
N ARG A 278 7.33 16.53 11.97
CA ARG A 278 8.44 15.82 12.64
C ARG A 278 8.01 15.20 13.97
N LYS A 279 7.25 15.95 14.77
CA LYS A 279 6.78 15.48 16.09
C LYS A 279 5.87 14.27 15.94
N GLU A 280 4.89 14.30 15.03
CA GLU A 280 4.01 13.15 14.78
C GLU A 280 4.79 11.94 14.27
N PHE A 281 5.77 12.15 13.38
CA PHE A 281 6.58 11.06 12.84
C PHE A 281 7.44 10.38 13.92
N PHE A 282 8.23 11.16 14.66
CA PHE A 282 9.20 10.62 15.63
C PHE A 282 8.56 10.19 16.95
N ASN A 283 7.58 10.93 17.45
CA ASN A 283 6.99 10.66 18.76
C ASN A 283 5.79 9.72 18.66
N ASN A 284 4.98 9.85 17.60
CA ASN A 284 3.73 9.08 17.47
C ASN A 284 3.83 7.94 16.45
N GLY A 285 4.92 7.87 15.68
CA GLY A 285 5.12 6.87 14.63
C GLY A 285 4.27 7.07 13.37
N LEU A 286 3.57 8.21 13.25
CA LEU A 286 2.67 8.49 12.13
C LEU A 286 3.45 8.57 10.82
N GLY A 287 3.03 7.83 9.79
CA GLY A 287 3.67 7.85 8.48
C GLY A 287 5.00 7.08 8.41
N ARG A 288 5.37 6.35 9.47
CA ARG A 288 6.61 5.56 9.50
C ARG A 288 6.46 4.22 8.80
N ASN A 289 5.51 3.39 9.22
CA ASN A 289 5.22 2.08 8.65
C ASN A 289 3.76 1.64 8.90
N ASP A 290 2.91 2.60 9.22
CA ASP A 290 1.49 2.45 9.54
C ASP A 290 0.60 2.65 8.31
N LEU A 291 -0.71 2.70 8.51
CA LEU A 291 -1.68 2.93 7.44
C LEU A 291 -1.44 4.27 6.73
N PHE A 292 -0.99 5.31 7.44
CA PHE A 292 -0.69 6.59 6.81
C PHE A 292 0.55 6.51 5.92
N ALA A 293 1.59 5.77 6.34
CA ALA A 293 2.76 5.49 5.50
C ALA A 293 2.35 4.77 4.20
N PHE A 294 1.40 3.84 4.29
CA PHE A 294 0.83 3.15 3.13
C PHE A 294 0.09 4.10 2.18
N LEU A 295 -0.80 4.95 2.71
CA LEU A 295 -1.55 5.93 1.92
C LEU A 295 -0.61 6.91 1.19
N ILE A 296 0.39 7.42 1.90
CA ILE A 296 1.43 8.29 1.32
C ILE A 296 2.22 7.54 0.23
N SER A 297 2.61 6.29 0.49
CA SER A 297 3.35 5.46 -0.47
C SER A 297 2.57 5.24 -1.76
N LEU A 298 1.26 4.98 -1.67
CA LEU A 298 0.40 4.85 -2.86
C LEU A 298 0.33 6.15 -3.64
N ILE A 299 0.07 7.29 -2.98
CA ILE A 299 -0.04 8.59 -3.67
C ILE A 299 1.24 8.96 -4.42
N LEU A 300 2.39 8.67 -3.81
CA LEU A 300 3.69 9.00 -4.40
C LEU A 300 4.11 8.06 -5.53
N LEU A 301 3.69 6.79 -5.51
CA LEU A 301 4.12 5.80 -6.51
C LEU A 301 3.08 5.48 -7.58
N MET A 302 1.80 5.85 -7.39
CA MET A 302 0.77 5.78 -8.44
C MET A 302 0.81 7.00 -9.35
N ASP A 303 0.26 6.87 -10.56
CA ASP A 303 0.15 8.02 -11.43
C ASP A 303 -0.85 9.04 -10.84
N LYS A 304 -0.77 10.28 -11.30
CA LYS A 304 -1.57 11.37 -10.75
C LYS A 304 -3.07 11.14 -10.80
N TYR A 305 -3.59 10.45 -11.84
CA TYR A 305 -5.03 10.26 -12.00
C TYR A 305 -5.54 9.28 -10.94
N ASP A 306 -4.82 8.18 -10.73
CA ASP A 306 -5.11 7.23 -9.68
C ASP A 306 -4.94 7.82 -8.28
N SER A 307 -3.91 8.65 -8.07
CA SER A 307 -3.72 9.35 -6.79
C SER A 307 -4.86 10.31 -6.46
N ILE A 308 -5.31 11.13 -7.41
CA ILE A 308 -6.46 12.04 -7.23
C ILE A 308 -7.74 11.24 -6.99
N TYR A 309 -7.95 10.19 -7.78
CA TYR A 309 -9.14 9.37 -7.67
C TYR A 309 -9.19 8.60 -6.35
N MET A 310 -8.05 8.15 -5.82
CA MET A 310 -7.99 7.55 -4.48
C MET A 310 -8.45 8.52 -3.40
N ILE A 311 -7.97 9.76 -3.44
CA ILE A 311 -8.36 10.80 -2.47
C ILE A 311 -9.87 11.07 -2.56
N ASP A 312 -10.42 11.17 -3.77
CA ASP A 312 -11.87 11.33 -3.98
C ASP A 312 -12.68 10.15 -3.41
N GLN A 313 -12.25 8.91 -3.66
CA GLN A 313 -12.92 7.73 -3.10
C GLN A 313 -12.88 7.71 -1.56
N LEU A 314 -11.77 8.15 -0.95
CA LEU A 314 -11.68 8.29 0.51
C LEU A 314 -12.63 9.39 1.03
N SER A 315 -12.73 10.53 0.33
CA SER A 315 -13.67 11.61 0.68
C SER A 315 -15.13 11.16 0.60
N ILE A 316 -15.49 10.41 -0.45
CA ILE A 316 -16.83 9.84 -0.59
C ILE A 316 -17.11 8.81 0.52
N TRP A 317 -16.13 7.98 0.86
CA TRP A 317 -16.23 7.02 1.96
C TRP A 317 -16.43 7.70 3.32
N GLU A 318 -15.68 8.76 3.63
CA GLU A 318 -15.89 9.56 4.85
C GLU A 318 -17.30 10.17 4.85
N LYS A 319 -17.70 10.83 3.76
CA LYS A 319 -19.03 11.46 3.64
C LYS A 319 -20.15 10.46 3.84
N ASN A 320 -20.03 9.25 3.29
CA ASN A 320 -21.05 8.20 3.43
C ASN A 320 -21.18 7.68 4.86
N ASN A 321 -20.08 7.62 5.60
CA ASN A 321 -20.06 7.13 6.98
C ASN A 321 -20.34 8.24 8.02
N THR A 322 -20.39 9.51 7.62
CA THR A 322 -20.60 10.65 8.53
C THR A 322 -21.96 11.36 8.35
N LYS A 323 -22.90 10.76 7.62
CA LYS A 323 -24.25 11.34 7.35
C LYS A 323 -25.10 11.56 8.59
N SER A 324 -25.00 10.69 9.58
CA SER A 324 -25.75 10.76 10.84
C SER A 324 -24.81 10.93 12.02
N GLN A 325 -25.30 11.45 13.14
CA GLN A 325 -24.47 11.61 14.35
C GLN A 325 -23.96 10.27 14.89
N HIS A 326 -24.78 9.21 14.82
CA HIS A 326 -24.39 7.87 15.23
C HIS A 326 -23.28 7.31 14.32
N SER A 327 -23.48 7.34 13.00
CA SER A 327 -22.48 6.83 12.05
C SER A 327 -21.16 7.62 12.13
N LYS A 328 -21.24 8.95 12.33
CA LYS A 328 -20.09 9.83 12.54
C LYS A 328 -19.26 9.43 13.77
N THR A 329 -19.92 9.12 14.88
CA THR A 329 -19.24 8.64 16.10
C THR A 329 -18.51 7.31 15.84
N SER A 330 -19.17 6.35 15.20
CA SER A 330 -18.56 5.06 14.85
C SER A 330 -17.39 5.19 13.87
N PHE A 331 -17.52 6.06 12.88
CA PHE A 331 -16.46 6.37 11.92
C PHE A 331 -15.23 6.95 12.60
N TYR A 332 -15.36 8.00 13.41
CA TYR A 332 -14.19 8.59 14.07
C TYR A 332 -13.60 7.69 15.17
N LYS A 333 -14.40 6.81 15.77
CA LYS A 333 -13.88 5.72 16.61
C LYS A 333 -12.96 4.81 15.79
N PHE A 334 -13.38 4.39 14.60
CA PHE A 334 -12.56 3.59 13.68
C PHE A 334 -11.28 4.31 13.23
N ILE A 335 -11.38 5.58 12.81
CA ILE A 335 -10.22 6.40 12.41
C ILE A 335 -9.20 6.51 13.53
N LYS A 336 -9.65 6.75 14.77
CA LYS A 336 -8.79 6.80 15.96
C LYS A 336 -8.12 5.46 16.22
N SER A 337 -8.84 4.34 16.10
CA SER A 337 -8.24 3.00 16.22
C SER A 337 -7.14 2.76 15.17
N CYS A 338 -7.33 3.26 13.95
CA CYS A 338 -6.31 3.21 12.89
C CYS A 338 -5.11 4.16 13.12
N ARG A 339 -5.14 4.96 14.20
CA ARG A 339 -4.14 6.01 14.51
C ARG A 339 -4.02 7.08 13.42
N LEU A 340 -5.06 7.25 12.62
CA LEU A 340 -5.09 8.28 11.59
C LEU A 340 -5.53 9.62 12.21
N PRO A 341 -4.95 10.75 11.77
CA PRO A 341 -5.50 12.07 12.05
C PRO A 341 -6.94 12.19 11.54
N THR A 342 -7.80 12.93 12.23
CA THR A 342 -9.18 13.16 11.77
C THR A 342 -9.24 13.87 10.42
N ASN A 343 -8.20 14.67 10.12
CA ASN A 343 -8.05 15.38 8.85
C ASN A 343 -7.06 14.69 7.88
N PHE A 344 -6.91 13.37 7.96
CA PHE A 344 -5.91 12.66 7.15
C PHE A 344 -6.15 12.84 5.64
N ILE A 345 -7.40 12.90 5.18
CA ILE A 345 -7.73 13.09 3.75
C ILE A 345 -7.24 14.47 3.27
N GLN A 346 -7.52 15.54 4.02
CA GLN A 346 -7.03 16.88 3.68
C GLN A 346 -5.50 17.00 3.78
N ARG A 347 -4.84 16.13 4.56
CA ARG A 347 -3.38 16.02 4.57
C ARG A 347 -2.87 15.35 3.29
N LEU A 348 -3.52 14.29 2.82
CA LEU A 348 -3.17 13.60 1.57
C LEU A 348 -3.30 14.52 0.34
N GLU A 349 -4.31 15.39 0.31
CA GLU A 349 -4.51 16.41 -0.75
C GLU A 349 -3.34 17.38 -0.91
N LYS A 350 -2.49 17.52 0.11
CA LYS A 350 -1.35 18.46 0.11
C LYS A 350 -0.06 17.85 -0.40
N ILE A 351 -0.05 16.53 -0.62
CA ILE A 351 1.10 15.83 -1.20
C ILE A 351 1.25 16.30 -2.64
N GLU A 352 2.46 16.70 -3.00
CA GLU A 352 2.74 17.12 -4.37
C GLU A 352 2.78 15.87 -5.27
N ILE A 353 1.83 15.81 -6.20
CA ILE A 353 1.76 14.81 -7.27
C ILE A 353 2.24 15.43 -8.58
N GLU A 354 2.62 14.60 -9.56
CA GLU A 354 3.03 15.06 -10.89
C GLU A 354 2.04 16.09 -11.47
N LYS A 355 2.54 17.27 -11.85
CA LYS A 355 1.69 18.33 -12.42
C LYS A 355 1.23 17.95 -13.83
N THR A 356 0.04 18.40 -14.24
CA THR A 356 -0.37 18.34 -15.65
C THR A 356 0.31 19.46 -16.44
N ILE A 357 0.59 19.22 -17.73
CA ILE A 357 1.02 20.25 -18.69
C ILE A 357 0.11 21.49 -18.65
N ALA A 358 -1.19 21.32 -18.40
CA ALA A 358 -2.14 22.43 -18.24
C ALA A 358 -1.85 23.29 -17.01
N LYS A 359 -1.70 22.68 -15.83
CA LYS A 359 -1.26 23.35 -14.58
C LYS A 359 0.14 23.98 -14.69
N GLU A 360 1.08 23.33 -15.39
CA GLU A 360 2.39 23.93 -15.67
C GLU A 360 2.27 25.19 -16.55
N LYS A 361 1.36 25.16 -17.53
CA LYS A 361 1.07 26.32 -18.39
C LYS A 361 0.27 27.42 -17.67
N GLU A 362 -0.62 27.09 -16.74
CA GLU A 362 -1.34 28.07 -15.91
C GLU A 362 -0.40 28.79 -14.94
N ASP A 363 0.48 28.05 -14.24
CA ASP A 363 1.50 28.66 -13.37
C ASP A 363 2.45 29.55 -14.20
N PHE A 364 2.89 29.10 -15.39
CA PHE A 364 3.75 29.90 -16.28
C PHE A 364 3.07 31.18 -16.76
N ARG A 365 1.76 31.15 -17.03
CA ARG A 365 0.95 32.33 -17.40
C ARG A 365 0.72 33.30 -16.24
N GLN A 366 0.99 32.91 -15.00
CA GLN A 366 0.91 33.80 -13.84
C GLN A 366 2.24 34.52 -13.55
N PHE A 367 3.33 34.15 -14.22
CA PHE A 367 4.67 34.76 -14.07
C PHE A 367 5.02 35.79 -15.17
N PHE A 368 4.14 36.00 -16.15
CA PHE A 368 4.18 37.07 -17.15
C PHE A 368 2.85 37.80 -17.13
#